data_AF-A0A7S1H0G9-F1
#
_entry.id   AF-A0A7S1H0G9-F1
#
_cell.length_a   1.000
_cell.length_b   1.000
_cell.length_c   1.000
_cell.angle_alpha   90.00
_cell.angle_beta   90.00
_cell.angle_gamma   90.00
#
_symmetry.space_group_name_H-M   'P 1'
#
loop_
_entity.id
_entity.type
_entity.pdbx_description
1 polymer ?
#
loop_
_entity_poly.entity_id
_entity_poly.type
_entity_poly.pdbx_seq_one_letter_code
_entity_poly.pdbx_strand_id
1 'polypeptide(L)'
;ASPATVSRCGMIFMEPEALGVGVLCQSWVERLPETFKPFGEQFQQLFDTYMQPALTFLRRNLIETALTVDNNLVNSFLKIIDCQMANYAARGTDEEEEAGVKKKAPKDTVTPMFMFALVWSVGASCDMASRGKFDTWLREKALEAGQAAEVPGKGEAEDDVCYDQTYDCRKGVWIPWLDTIPPFVLDSKTPFAEIAVPTLDTVRSSAVLALLVKYGHAVLCCGATGTGKTVVVNQQLGKGMPDAFQPKQMAFSASTSANQTQDIID
;
A
#
# COMPACT_ATOMS: atom_id res chain seq x y z
N ALA A 1 32.50 15.51 -0.77
CA ALA A 1 33.45 16.10 0.20
C ALA A 1 34.86 15.95 -0.35
N SER A 2 35.79 16.86 -0.04
CA SER A 2 37.18 16.73 -0.49
C SER A 2 37.87 15.58 0.28
N PRO A 3 38.80 14.81 -0.33
CA PRO A 3 39.53 13.75 0.37
C PRO A 3 40.23 14.24 1.65
N ALA A 4 40.68 15.50 1.67
CA ALA A 4 41.30 16.14 2.84
C ALA A 4 40.32 16.40 3.99
N THR A 5 39.03 16.52 3.70
CA THR A 5 37.95 16.64 4.70
C THR A 5 37.59 15.28 5.29
N VAL A 6 37.64 14.21 4.48
CA VAL A 6 37.28 12.85 4.90
C VAL A 6 38.39 12.15 5.68
N SER A 7 39.67 12.55 5.51
CA SER A 7 40.82 11.96 6.20
C SER A 7 40.87 12.20 7.71
N ARG A 8 40.03 13.11 8.23
CA ARG A 8 39.91 13.41 9.67
C ARG A 8 38.77 12.66 10.35
N CYS A 9 38.03 11.84 9.62
CA CYS A 9 36.90 11.06 10.12
C CYS A 9 37.17 9.55 9.95
N GLY A 10 36.70 8.73 10.89
CA GLY A 10 36.60 7.29 10.70
C GLY A 10 35.44 6.98 9.74
N MET A 11 35.74 6.32 8.62
CA MET A 11 34.74 5.92 7.64
C MET A 11 34.41 4.44 7.82
N ILE A 12 33.17 4.13 8.18
CA ILE A 12 32.66 2.76 8.22
C ILE A 12 31.80 2.57 6.98
N PHE A 13 32.30 1.78 6.03
CA PHE A 13 31.54 1.38 4.86
C PHE A 13 30.75 0.12 5.21
N MET A 14 29.44 0.21 5.16
CA MET A 14 28.58 -0.95 5.25
C MET A 14 28.25 -1.42 3.84
N GLU A 15 28.43 -2.71 3.59
CA GLU A 15 28.06 -3.33 2.33
C GLU A 15 26.54 -3.35 2.22
N PRO A 16 25.93 -2.75 1.17
CA PRO A 16 24.48 -2.70 1.02
C PRO A 16 23.83 -4.09 1.01
N GLU A 17 24.55 -5.10 0.54
CA GLU A 17 24.10 -6.50 0.45
C GLU A 17 24.13 -7.21 1.81
N ALA A 18 24.89 -6.71 2.79
CA ALA A 18 24.95 -7.29 4.13
C ALA A 18 23.66 -7.08 4.94
N LEU A 19 22.81 -6.12 4.55
CA LEU A 19 21.50 -5.82 5.14
C LEU A 19 20.41 -5.94 4.06
N GLY A 20 20.29 -7.14 3.49
CA GLY A 20 19.29 -7.45 2.49
C GLY A 20 17.85 -7.44 3.04
N VAL A 21 16.87 -7.48 2.14
CA VAL A 21 15.44 -7.45 2.50
C VAL A 21 15.01 -8.59 3.44
N GLY A 22 15.72 -9.72 3.44
CA GLY A 22 15.43 -10.87 4.30
C GLY A 22 15.47 -10.53 5.80
N VAL A 23 16.41 -9.68 6.25
CA VAL A 23 16.48 -9.31 7.67
C VAL A 23 15.28 -8.45 8.10
N LEU A 24 14.71 -7.67 7.18
CA LEU A 24 13.51 -6.88 7.44
C LEU A 24 12.30 -7.80 7.61
N CYS A 25 12.15 -8.79 6.73
CA CYS A 25 11.09 -9.79 6.82
C CYS A 25 11.18 -10.59 8.11
N GLN A 26 12.36 -11.13 8.43
CA GLN A 26 12.57 -11.93 9.64
C GLN A 26 12.30 -11.12 10.92
N SER A 27 12.87 -9.92 11.03
CA SER A 27 12.66 -9.04 12.18
C SER A 27 11.20 -8.61 12.33
N TRP A 28 10.44 -8.52 11.24
CA TRP A 28 9.02 -8.23 11.29
C TRP A 28 8.20 -9.44 11.77
N VAL A 29 8.51 -10.65 11.30
CA VAL A 29 7.86 -11.89 11.77
C VAL A 29 8.02 -12.07 13.28
N GLU A 30 9.20 -11.76 13.83
CA GLU A 30 9.47 -11.82 15.28
C GLU A 30 8.64 -10.80 16.10
N ARG A 31 8.17 -9.72 15.47
CA ARG A 31 7.39 -8.64 16.11
C ARG A 31 5.88 -8.73 15.84
N LEU A 32 5.41 -9.86 15.30
CA LEU A 32 3.98 -10.06 15.04
C LEU A 32 3.13 -9.89 16.32
N PRO A 33 1.95 -9.24 16.21
CA PRO A 33 1.00 -9.18 17.32
C PRO A 33 0.57 -10.57 17.79
N GLU A 34 0.18 -10.73 19.06
CA GLU A 34 -0.21 -12.02 19.65
C GLU A 34 -1.29 -12.77 18.85
N THR A 35 -2.23 -12.05 18.23
CA THR A 35 -3.26 -12.63 17.35
C THR A 35 -2.67 -13.31 16.10
N PHE A 36 -1.56 -12.79 15.57
CA PHE A 36 -0.94 -13.26 14.33
C PHE A 36 0.34 -14.06 14.54
N LYS A 37 0.91 -14.04 15.75
CA LYS A 37 2.13 -14.74 16.14
C LYS A 37 2.13 -16.24 15.79
N PRO A 38 1.01 -17.01 15.93
CA PRO A 38 0.97 -18.41 15.51
C PRO A 38 1.15 -18.63 14.00
N PHE A 39 1.01 -17.59 13.17
CA PHE A 39 1.13 -17.65 11.71
C PHE A 39 2.47 -17.13 11.20
N GLY A 40 3.46 -16.92 12.08
CA GLY A 40 4.79 -16.46 11.69
C GLY A 40 5.46 -17.37 10.65
N GLU A 41 5.30 -18.69 10.77
CA GLU A 41 5.82 -19.65 9.78
C GLU A 41 5.15 -19.49 8.41
N GLN A 42 3.83 -19.25 8.38
CA GLN A 42 3.10 -19.00 7.14
C GLN A 42 3.59 -17.70 6.48
N PHE A 43 3.81 -16.63 7.26
CA PHE A 43 4.41 -15.40 6.73
C PHE A 43 5.81 -15.63 6.17
N GLN A 44 6.66 -16.39 6.87
CA GLN A 44 8.00 -16.71 6.41
C GLN A 44 7.97 -17.45 5.07
N GLN A 45 7.12 -18.48 4.94
CA GLN A 45 6.94 -19.21 3.69
C GLN A 45 6.48 -18.29 2.55
N LEU A 46 5.56 -17.35 2.81
CA LEU A 46 5.12 -16.37 1.82
C LEU A 46 6.24 -15.40 1.43
N PHE A 47 7.05 -14.91 2.39
CA PHE A 47 8.21 -14.07 2.09
C PHE A 47 9.21 -14.80 1.19
N ASP A 48 9.54 -16.04 1.52
CA ASP A 48 10.49 -16.86 0.75
C ASP A 48 9.96 -17.15 -0.66
N THR A 49 8.63 -17.34 -0.79
CA THR A 49 7.97 -17.64 -2.07
C THR A 49 7.86 -16.43 -2.99
N TYR A 50 7.54 -15.26 -2.46
CA TYR A 50 7.14 -14.09 -3.27
C TYR A 50 8.10 -12.91 -3.21
N MET A 51 8.71 -12.60 -2.07
CA MET A 51 9.33 -11.29 -1.87
C MET A 51 10.53 -11.07 -2.79
N GLN A 52 11.53 -11.97 -2.72
CA GLN A 52 12.72 -11.86 -3.56
C GLN A 52 12.40 -12.03 -5.06
N PRO A 53 11.54 -12.99 -5.48
CA PRO A 53 11.09 -13.07 -6.86
C PRO A 53 10.35 -11.83 -7.36
N ALA A 54 9.49 -11.21 -6.55
CA ALA A 54 8.76 -9.99 -6.91
C ALA A 54 9.71 -8.82 -7.17
N LEU A 55 10.68 -8.60 -6.27
CA LEU A 55 11.71 -7.57 -6.44
C LEU A 55 12.56 -7.83 -7.69
N THR A 56 12.96 -9.08 -7.91
CA THR A 56 13.72 -9.46 -9.10
C THR A 56 12.93 -9.21 -10.38
N PHE A 57 11.63 -9.54 -10.37
CA PHE A 57 10.75 -9.33 -11.52
C PHE A 57 10.54 -7.83 -11.80
N LEU A 58 10.29 -7.03 -10.75
CA LEU A 58 10.19 -5.57 -10.81
C LEU A 58 11.41 -4.98 -11.51
N ARG A 59 12.62 -5.29 -11.01
CA ARG A 59 13.88 -4.71 -11.51
C ARG A 59 14.20 -5.10 -12.95
N ARG A 60 13.75 -6.27 -13.40
CA ARG A 60 14.10 -6.81 -14.73
C ARG A 60 13.06 -6.51 -15.81
N ASN A 61 11.78 -6.42 -15.45
CA ASN A 61 10.69 -6.48 -16.44
C ASN A 61 9.75 -5.28 -16.41
N LEU A 62 9.76 -4.50 -15.32
CA LEU A 62 8.79 -3.44 -15.07
C LEU A 62 9.45 -2.07 -15.13
N ILE A 63 8.63 -1.06 -15.43
CA ILE A 63 9.04 0.35 -15.47
C ILE A 63 8.42 1.06 -14.28
N GLU A 64 9.28 1.61 -13.42
CA GLU A 64 8.85 2.37 -12.25
C GLU A 64 8.62 3.85 -12.57
N THR A 65 7.57 4.40 -11.98
CA THR A 65 7.21 5.82 -12.12
C THR A 65 8.12 6.75 -11.32
N ALA A 66 8.75 6.24 -10.26
CA ALA A 66 9.75 6.91 -9.45
C ALA A 66 10.82 5.91 -9.05
N LEU A 67 12.06 6.36 -8.88
CA LEU A 67 13.16 5.50 -8.46
C LEU A 67 12.90 4.99 -7.03
N THR A 68 12.94 3.68 -6.85
CA THR A 68 12.76 3.03 -5.54
C THR A 68 13.99 2.25 -5.12
N VAL A 69 14.00 1.81 -3.86
CA VAL A 69 15.01 0.91 -3.29
C VAL A 69 14.27 -0.27 -2.67
N ASP A 70 14.80 -1.47 -2.82
CA ASP A 70 14.15 -2.72 -2.40
C ASP A 70 13.74 -2.68 -0.91
N ASN A 71 14.62 -2.20 -0.03
CA ASN A 71 14.32 -2.05 1.40
C ASN A 71 13.11 -1.13 1.67
N ASN A 72 12.91 -0.09 0.86
CA ASN A 72 11.77 0.82 1.02
C ASN A 72 10.47 0.22 0.47
N LEU A 73 10.55 -0.60 -0.57
CA LEU A 73 9.40 -1.35 -1.08
C LEU A 73 8.94 -2.39 -0.05
N VAL A 74 9.88 -3.15 0.52
CA VAL A 74 9.59 -4.10 1.59
C VAL A 74 9.08 -3.38 2.84
N ASN A 75 9.67 -2.26 3.24
CA ASN A 75 9.14 -1.49 4.37
C ASN A 75 7.70 -0.99 4.11
N SER A 76 7.39 -0.57 2.88
CA SER A 76 6.02 -0.19 2.49
C SER A 76 5.08 -1.39 2.56
N PHE A 77 5.51 -2.56 2.09
CA PHE A 77 4.78 -3.82 2.20
C PHE A 77 4.42 -4.14 3.66
N LEU A 78 5.41 -4.11 4.56
CA LEU A 78 5.23 -4.46 5.97
C LEU A 78 4.24 -3.50 6.66
N LYS A 79 4.34 -2.20 6.38
CA LYS A 79 3.39 -1.18 6.87
C LYS A 79 1.96 -1.45 6.41
N ILE A 80 1.75 -1.85 5.16
CA ILE A 80 0.42 -2.18 4.66
C ILE A 80 -0.17 -3.37 5.42
N ILE A 81 0.61 -4.43 5.65
CA ILE A 81 0.14 -5.57 6.44
C ILE A 81 -0.15 -5.17 7.88
N ASP A 82 0.72 -4.38 8.53
CA ASP A 82 0.49 -3.89 9.89
C ASP A 82 -0.85 -3.12 9.99
N CYS A 83 -1.15 -2.26 9.01
CA CYS A 83 -2.42 -1.55 8.93
C CYS A 83 -3.63 -2.50 8.76
N GLN A 84 -3.48 -3.57 7.97
CA GLN A 84 -4.54 -4.57 7.78
C GLN A 84 -4.75 -5.43 9.02
N MET A 85 -3.68 -5.85 9.69
CA MET A 85 -3.76 -6.59 10.96
C MET A 85 -4.39 -5.72 12.05
N ALA A 86 -4.07 -4.43 12.11
CA ALA A 86 -4.70 -3.49 13.03
C ALA A 86 -6.19 -3.31 12.75
N ASN A 87 -6.59 -3.20 11.46
CA ASN A 87 -8.01 -3.18 11.08
C ASN A 87 -8.72 -4.49 11.42
N TYR A 88 -8.05 -5.64 11.32
CA TYR A 88 -8.59 -6.93 11.74
C TYR A 88 -8.75 -7.01 13.26
N ALA A 89 -7.78 -6.53 14.04
CA ALA A 89 -7.83 -6.52 15.50
C ALA A 89 -8.92 -5.58 16.04
N ALA A 90 -9.13 -4.43 15.38
CA ALA A 90 -10.22 -3.50 15.70
C ALA A 90 -11.63 -4.10 15.53
N ARG A 91 -11.78 -5.31 14.95
CA ARG A 91 -13.05 -6.07 14.89
C ARG A 91 -13.51 -6.62 16.25
N GLY A 92 -12.74 -6.42 17.31
CA GLY A 92 -13.12 -6.77 18.67
C GLY A 92 -13.47 -5.51 19.47
N THR A 93 -14.76 -5.17 19.58
CA THR A 93 -15.48 -5.32 20.86
C THR A 93 -17.00 -5.26 20.70
N ASP A 94 -17.64 -4.36 19.93
CA ASP A 94 -19.08 -4.13 20.20
C ASP A 94 -20.08 -4.04 19.02
N GLU A 95 -19.67 -3.80 17.76
CA GLU A 95 -20.65 -3.38 16.72
C GLU A 95 -21.08 -4.46 15.70
N GLU A 96 -20.34 -5.56 15.53
CA GLU A 96 -20.55 -6.46 14.36
C GLU A 96 -21.18 -7.83 14.67
N GLU A 97 -21.44 -8.19 15.93
CA GLU A 97 -22.30 -9.36 16.22
C GLU A 97 -23.74 -9.15 15.72
N GLU A 98 -24.20 -7.90 15.57
CA GLU A 98 -25.53 -7.58 15.03
C GLU A 98 -25.67 -7.81 13.51
N ALA A 99 -24.56 -7.84 12.74
CA ALA A 99 -24.60 -7.87 11.27
C ALA A 99 -24.50 -9.26 10.64
N GLY A 100 -24.38 -10.34 11.43
CA GLY A 100 -24.37 -11.73 10.93
C GLY A 100 -23.15 -12.13 10.08
N VAL A 101 -22.12 -11.28 10.00
CA VAL A 101 -20.89 -11.54 9.23
C VAL A 101 -19.98 -12.47 10.04
N LYS A 102 -19.91 -13.75 9.66
CA LYS A 102 -19.00 -14.71 10.32
C LYS A 102 -17.55 -14.28 10.16
N LYS A 103 -16.83 -14.13 11.27
CA LYS A 103 -15.40 -13.82 11.27
C LYS A 103 -14.61 -14.96 10.62
N LYS A 104 -13.92 -14.69 9.51
CA LYS A 104 -12.94 -15.64 8.95
C LYS A 104 -11.78 -15.79 9.93
N ALA A 105 -11.28 -17.01 10.10
CA ALA A 105 -10.18 -17.28 11.01
C ALA A 105 -8.92 -16.54 10.54
N PRO A 106 -8.05 -16.05 11.45
CA PRO A 106 -6.86 -15.31 11.07
C PRO A 106 -5.98 -16.02 10.02
N LYS A 107 -5.83 -17.35 10.14
CA LYS A 107 -5.11 -18.20 9.17
C LYS A 107 -5.58 -18.03 7.72
N ASP A 108 -6.89 -17.83 7.53
CA ASP A 108 -7.55 -17.72 6.21
C ASP A 108 -7.48 -16.27 5.66
N THR A 109 -6.84 -15.37 6.41
CA THR A 109 -6.67 -13.95 6.04
C THR A 109 -5.21 -13.58 5.78
N VAL A 110 -4.25 -14.36 6.28
CA VAL A 110 -2.81 -14.10 6.13
C VAL A 110 -2.40 -14.02 4.66
N THR A 111 -2.75 -15.03 3.85
CA THR A 111 -2.35 -15.05 2.43
C THR A 111 -3.00 -13.91 1.63
N PRO A 112 -4.33 -13.64 1.72
CA PRO A 112 -4.92 -12.46 1.07
C PRO A 112 -4.30 -11.12 1.49
N MET A 113 -4.03 -10.94 2.79
CA MET A 113 -3.38 -9.72 3.29
C MET A 113 -1.99 -9.55 2.68
N PHE A 114 -1.23 -10.64 2.60
CA PHE A 114 0.07 -10.67 1.95
C PHE A 114 -0.04 -10.28 0.47
N MET A 115 -0.98 -10.87 -0.28
CA MET A 115 -1.19 -10.57 -1.69
C MET A 115 -1.56 -9.11 -1.91
N PHE A 116 -2.49 -8.57 -1.10
CA PHE A 116 -2.85 -7.16 -1.15
C PHE A 116 -1.64 -6.27 -0.92
N ALA A 117 -0.87 -6.53 0.13
CA ALA A 117 0.31 -5.74 0.46
C ALA A 117 1.36 -5.81 -0.65
N LEU A 118 1.52 -6.95 -1.32
CA LEU A 118 2.47 -7.12 -2.42
C LEU A 118 2.07 -6.29 -3.64
N VAL A 119 0.80 -6.34 -4.02
CA VAL A 119 0.22 -5.53 -5.10
C VAL A 119 0.37 -4.04 -4.81
N TRP A 120 0.04 -3.61 -3.59
CA TRP A 120 0.03 -2.20 -3.20
C TRP A 120 1.36 -1.64 -2.70
N SER A 121 2.43 -2.44 -2.74
CA SER A 121 3.81 -2.00 -2.48
C SER A 121 4.68 -2.17 -3.73
N VAL A 122 5.14 -3.39 -4.02
CA VAL A 122 6.03 -3.71 -5.13
C VAL A 122 5.33 -3.51 -6.47
N GLY A 123 4.08 -3.95 -6.61
CA GLY A 123 3.30 -3.76 -7.84
C GLY A 123 2.88 -2.30 -8.09
N ALA A 124 2.75 -1.50 -7.02
CA ALA A 124 2.21 -0.15 -7.10
C ALA A 124 3.18 0.89 -7.68
N SER A 125 4.50 0.67 -7.61
CA SER A 125 5.49 1.63 -8.11
C SER A 125 5.55 1.71 -9.64
N CYS A 126 4.92 0.74 -10.32
CA CYS A 126 4.99 0.54 -11.75
C CYS A 126 3.99 1.39 -12.56
N ASP A 127 4.32 1.65 -13.83
CA ASP A 127 3.41 2.27 -14.79
C ASP A 127 2.24 1.35 -15.19
N MET A 128 1.25 1.91 -15.91
CA MET A 128 0.02 1.19 -16.25
C MET A 128 0.26 -0.06 -17.11
N ALA A 129 1.21 -0.01 -18.06
CA ALA A 129 1.54 -1.18 -18.89
C ALA A 129 2.24 -2.28 -18.07
N SER A 130 3.10 -1.90 -17.13
CA SER A 130 3.82 -2.82 -16.25
C SER A 130 2.90 -3.47 -15.21
N ARG A 131 1.80 -2.83 -14.82
CA ARG A 131 0.79 -3.43 -13.93
C ARG A 131 0.18 -4.70 -14.52
N GLY A 132 -0.13 -4.72 -15.82
CA GLY A 132 -0.62 -5.94 -16.49
C GLY A 132 0.40 -7.08 -16.43
N LYS A 133 1.69 -6.77 -16.67
CA LYS A 133 2.78 -7.77 -16.56
C LYS A 133 2.93 -8.30 -15.14
N PHE A 134 2.81 -7.43 -14.14
CA PHE A 134 2.87 -7.82 -12.73
C PHE A 134 1.69 -8.70 -12.32
N ASP A 135 0.47 -8.39 -12.79
CA ASP A 135 -0.71 -9.22 -12.58
C ASP A 135 -0.50 -10.64 -13.12
N THR A 136 -0.07 -10.77 -14.38
CA THR A 136 0.21 -12.07 -15.00
C THR A 136 1.26 -12.85 -14.20
N TRP A 137 2.38 -12.21 -13.87
CA TRP A 137 3.45 -12.83 -13.07
C TRP A 137 2.95 -13.28 -11.69
N LEU A 138 2.18 -12.45 -11.00
CA LEU A 138 1.65 -12.78 -9.67
C LEU A 138 0.71 -13.97 -9.72
N ARG A 139 -0.17 -14.05 -10.73
CA ARG A 139 -1.10 -15.17 -10.93
C ARG A 139 -0.36 -16.46 -11.24
N GLU A 140 0.62 -16.43 -12.14
CA GLU A 140 1.46 -17.60 -12.45
C GLU A 140 2.20 -18.09 -11.21
N LYS A 141 2.81 -17.16 -10.45
CA LYS A 141 3.53 -17.50 -9.21
C LYS A 141 2.61 -18.07 -8.15
N ALA A 142 1.41 -17.52 -8.00
CA ALA A 142 0.41 -18.01 -7.05
C ALA A 142 -0.15 -19.38 -7.47
N LEU A 143 -0.29 -19.65 -8.77
CA LEU A 143 -0.69 -20.96 -9.27
C LEU A 143 0.38 -22.03 -8.95
N GLU A 144 1.66 -21.73 -9.18
CA GLU A 144 2.78 -22.60 -8.81
C GLU A 144 2.80 -22.93 -7.31
N ALA A 145 2.47 -21.94 -6.48
CA ALA A 145 2.43 -22.08 -5.02
C ALA A 145 1.11 -22.68 -4.49
N GLY A 146 0.14 -23.01 -5.34
CA GLY A 146 -1.16 -23.54 -4.94
C GLY A 146 -2.06 -22.51 -4.22
N GLN A 147 -1.83 -21.21 -4.46
CA GLN A 147 -2.47 -20.06 -3.81
C GLN A 147 -3.25 -19.17 -4.79
N ALA A 148 -3.60 -19.68 -5.97
CA ALA A 148 -4.29 -18.91 -7.01
C ALA A 148 -5.60 -18.26 -6.53
N ALA A 149 -6.33 -18.91 -5.62
CA ALA A 149 -7.58 -18.38 -5.05
C ALA A 149 -7.39 -17.18 -4.12
N GLU A 150 -6.16 -16.92 -3.67
CA GLU A 150 -5.84 -15.86 -2.73
C GLU A 150 -5.40 -14.56 -3.43
N VAL A 151 -5.22 -14.59 -4.76
CA VAL A 151 -4.90 -13.41 -5.56
C VAL A 151 -6.16 -12.56 -5.79
N PRO A 152 -6.09 -11.22 -5.71
CA PRO A 152 -7.22 -10.37 -6.06
C PRO A 152 -7.66 -10.55 -7.52
N GLY A 153 -8.96 -10.61 -7.75
CA GLY A 153 -9.53 -10.85 -9.08
C GLY A 153 -9.38 -12.28 -9.57
N LYS A 154 -10.23 -12.70 -10.51
CA LYS A 154 -10.16 -14.03 -11.11
C LYS A 154 -9.31 -14.07 -12.39
N GLY A 155 -8.96 -12.92 -12.95
CA GLY A 155 -8.25 -12.81 -14.23
C GLY A 155 -9.09 -13.33 -15.41
N GLU A 156 -10.41 -13.37 -15.27
CA GLU A 156 -11.32 -13.92 -16.28
C GLU A 156 -11.73 -12.87 -17.35
N ALA A 157 -11.53 -11.59 -17.05
CA ALA A 157 -11.86 -10.45 -17.92
C ALA A 157 -10.72 -9.43 -17.97
N GLU A 158 -10.70 -8.57 -19.00
CA GLU A 158 -9.72 -7.47 -19.11
C GLU A 158 -9.76 -6.52 -17.90
N ASP A 159 -10.93 -6.32 -17.30
CA ASP A 159 -11.16 -5.48 -16.12
C ASP A 159 -11.11 -6.26 -14.77
N ASP A 160 -10.42 -7.40 -14.75
CA ASP A 160 -10.32 -8.29 -13.57
C ASP A 160 -8.86 -8.58 -13.21
N VAL A 161 -8.06 -7.50 -13.14
CA VAL A 161 -6.67 -7.56 -12.69
C VAL A 161 -6.55 -7.38 -11.18
N CYS A 162 -5.41 -7.74 -10.61
CA CYS A 162 -5.14 -7.73 -9.18
C CYS A 162 -5.24 -6.34 -8.52
N TYR A 163 -5.31 -5.27 -9.30
CA TYR A 163 -5.45 -3.88 -8.84
C TYR A 163 -6.90 -3.42 -8.70
N ASP A 164 -7.88 -4.18 -9.21
CA ASP A 164 -9.28 -3.73 -9.33
C ASP A 164 -10.17 -4.23 -8.20
N GLN A 165 -9.59 -5.07 -7.33
CA GLN A 165 -10.23 -5.55 -6.11
C GLN A 165 -9.44 -5.13 -4.87
N THR A 166 -10.16 -5.05 -3.76
CA THR A 166 -9.60 -4.84 -2.43
C THR A 166 -9.97 -5.99 -1.51
N TYR A 167 -9.13 -6.21 -0.50
CA TYR A 167 -9.40 -7.22 0.51
C TYR A 167 -10.15 -6.58 1.68
N ASP A 168 -11.42 -6.93 1.85
CA ASP A 168 -12.15 -6.58 3.05
C ASP A 168 -11.71 -7.51 4.18
N CYS A 169 -10.76 -7.06 5.01
CA CYS A 169 -10.29 -7.81 6.18
C CYS A 169 -11.40 -8.08 7.23
N ARG A 170 -12.54 -7.36 7.18
CA ARG A 170 -13.71 -7.60 8.03
C ARG A 170 -14.53 -8.76 7.48
N LYS A 171 -14.81 -8.78 6.18
CA LYS A 171 -15.59 -9.87 5.55
C LYS A 171 -14.74 -11.09 5.16
N GLY A 172 -13.42 -10.93 5.09
CA GLY A 172 -12.47 -11.97 4.68
C GLY A 172 -12.59 -12.36 3.20
N VAL A 173 -13.04 -11.43 2.35
CA VAL A 173 -13.30 -11.64 0.93
C VAL A 173 -12.72 -10.51 0.10
N TRP A 174 -12.39 -10.84 -1.15
CA TRP A 174 -12.10 -9.86 -2.18
C TRP A 174 -13.39 -9.21 -2.67
N ILE A 175 -13.40 -7.89 -2.77
CA ILE A 175 -14.52 -7.11 -3.31
C ILE A 175 -14.00 -6.12 -4.35
N PRO A 176 -14.77 -5.83 -5.41
CA PRO A 176 -14.45 -4.75 -6.34
C PRO A 176 -14.31 -3.41 -5.61
N TRP A 177 -13.36 -2.58 -6.02
CA TRP A 177 -13.18 -1.25 -5.40
C TRP A 177 -14.44 -0.39 -5.49
N LEU A 178 -15.17 -0.43 -6.60
CA LEU A 178 -16.37 0.38 -6.78
C LEU A 178 -17.51 -0.02 -5.84
N ASP A 179 -17.53 -1.27 -5.35
CA ASP A 179 -18.52 -1.75 -4.38
C ASP A 179 -18.23 -1.27 -2.94
N THR A 180 -17.07 -0.64 -2.72
CA THR A 180 -16.69 -0.06 -1.42
C THR A 180 -17.30 1.31 -1.15
N ILE A 181 -17.85 1.96 -2.18
CA ILE A 181 -18.40 3.31 -2.10
C ILE A 181 -19.88 3.33 -2.46
N PRO A 182 -20.67 4.27 -1.90
CA PRO A 182 -22.05 4.47 -2.34
C PRO A 182 -22.09 4.97 -3.79
N PRO A 183 -23.20 4.73 -4.52
CA PRO A 183 -23.39 5.27 -5.87
C PRO A 183 -23.21 6.79 -5.90
N PHE A 184 -22.46 7.27 -6.90
CA PHE A 184 -22.24 8.71 -7.07
C PHE A 184 -23.55 9.43 -7.42
N VAL A 185 -23.90 10.43 -6.62
CA VAL A 185 -25.05 11.31 -6.86
C VAL A 185 -24.55 12.74 -7.01
N LEU A 186 -24.86 13.37 -8.14
CA LEU A 186 -24.52 14.76 -8.39
C LEU A 186 -25.59 15.68 -7.79
N ASP A 187 -25.23 16.49 -6.81
CA ASP A 187 -26.10 17.59 -6.39
C ASP A 187 -25.96 18.75 -7.38
N SER A 188 -27.10 19.13 -7.97
CA SER A 188 -27.29 20.30 -8.83
C SER A 188 -26.73 21.62 -8.27
N LYS A 189 -26.52 21.72 -6.96
CA LYS A 189 -25.96 22.91 -6.29
C LYS A 189 -24.44 22.92 -6.22
N THR A 190 -23.78 21.81 -6.55
CA THR A 190 -22.31 21.71 -6.47
C THR A 190 -21.67 22.58 -7.55
N PRO A 191 -20.77 23.52 -7.20
CA PRO A 191 -20.04 24.29 -8.20
C PRO A 191 -19.29 23.38 -9.16
N PHE A 192 -19.29 23.70 -10.46
CA PHE A 192 -18.67 22.85 -11.48
C PHE A 192 -17.20 22.52 -11.18
N ALA A 193 -16.46 23.47 -10.61
CA ALA A 193 -15.05 23.29 -10.23
C ALA A 193 -14.83 22.30 -9.07
N GLU A 194 -15.86 21.96 -8.31
CA GLU A 194 -15.81 21.04 -7.16
C GLU A 194 -16.36 19.65 -7.49
N ILE A 195 -16.89 19.44 -8.69
CA ILE A 195 -17.41 18.15 -9.13
C ILE A 195 -16.23 17.21 -9.37
N ALA A 196 -16.04 16.26 -8.45
CA ALA A 196 -15.10 15.16 -8.59
C ALA A 196 -15.88 13.84 -8.72
N VAL A 197 -15.90 13.26 -9.93
CA VAL A 197 -16.54 11.97 -10.19
C VAL A 197 -15.61 10.86 -9.70
N PRO A 198 -16.06 9.97 -8.78
CA PRO A 198 -15.27 8.82 -8.35
C PRO A 198 -15.01 7.88 -9.53
N THR A 199 -13.76 7.74 -9.92
CA THR A 199 -13.28 6.71 -10.83
C THR A 199 -12.59 5.60 -10.03
N LEU A 200 -12.43 4.42 -10.65
CA LEU A 200 -11.69 3.30 -10.06
C LEU A 200 -10.32 3.72 -9.52
N ASP A 201 -9.57 4.51 -10.29
CA ASP A 201 -8.28 5.07 -9.88
C ASP A 201 -8.35 5.95 -8.64
N THR A 202 -9.32 6.86 -8.59
CA THR A 202 -9.48 7.74 -7.43
C THR A 202 -9.88 6.95 -6.19
N VAL A 203 -10.75 5.94 -6.31
CA VAL A 203 -11.21 5.11 -5.19
C VAL A 203 -10.06 4.30 -4.62
N ARG A 204 -9.34 3.54 -5.47
CA ARG A 204 -8.24 2.68 -5.03
C ARG A 204 -7.08 3.47 -4.41
N SER A 205 -6.70 4.59 -5.03
CA SER A 205 -5.65 5.45 -4.48
C SER A 205 -6.07 6.14 -3.18
N SER A 206 -7.32 6.62 -3.09
CA SER A 206 -7.85 7.22 -1.86
C SER A 206 -7.89 6.21 -0.72
N ALA A 207 -8.31 4.98 -0.97
CA ALA A 207 -8.42 3.95 0.06
C ALA A 207 -7.05 3.53 0.62
N VAL A 208 -6.04 3.35 -0.24
CA VAL A 208 -4.68 3.02 0.20
C VAL A 208 -4.05 4.19 0.96
N LEU A 209 -4.28 5.42 0.49
CA LEU A 209 -3.87 6.64 1.21
C LEU A 209 -4.53 6.70 2.59
N ALA A 210 -5.85 6.50 2.67
CA ALA A 210 -6.61 6.52 3.92
C ALA A 210 -6.10 5.46 4.90
N LEU A 211 -5.84 4.24 4.42
CA LEU A 211 -5.33 3.14 5.21
C LEU A 211 -4.00 3.52 5.88
N LEU A 212 -3.03 4.01 5.10
CA LEU A 212 -1.69 4.33 5.60
C LEU A 212 -1.71 5.57 6.51
N VAL A 213 -2.42 6.62 6.11
CA VAL A 213 -2.51 7.86 6.91
C VAL A 213 -3.21 7.63 8.24
N LYS A 214 -4.25 6.78 8.29
CA LYS A 214 -4.95 6.40 9.52
C LYS A 214 -3.99 5.87 10.60
N TYR A 215 -2.95 5.15 10.18
CA TYR A 215 -1.93 4.59 11.07
C TYR A 215 -0.63 5.40 11.11
N GLY A 216 -0.65 6.66 10.64
CA GLY A 216 0.47 7.59 10.76
C GLY A 216 1.61 7.31 9.79
N HIS A 217 1.36 6.62 8.69
CA HIS A 217 2.37 6.37 7.66
C HIS A 217 2.31 7.43 6.55
N ALA A 218 3.48 7.97 6.20
CA ALA A 218 3.63 8.90 5.08
C ALA A 218 3.49 8.16 3.73
N VAL A 219 2.83 8.81 2.78
CA VAL A 219 2.56 8.27 1.44
C VAL A 219 3.07 9.25 0.38
N LEU A 220 3.73 8.72 -0.65
CA LEU A 220 4.15 9.49 -1.82
C LEU A 220 3.26 9.13 -3.01
N CYS A 221 2.54 10.12 -3.55
CA CYS A 221 1.72 9.95 -4.75
C CYS A 221 2.46 10.48 -5.99
N CYS A 222 3.01 9.59 -6.82
CA CYS A 222 3.73 9.93 -8.04
C CYS A 222 2.85 9.85 -9.30
N GLY A 223 3.21 10.60 -10.34
CA GLY A 223 2.57 10.54 -11.66
C GLY A 223 2.59 11.88 -12.41
N ALA A 224 2.26 11.84 -13.70
CA ALA A 224 2.29 13.01 -14.60
C ALA A 224 1.43 14.19 -14.09
N THR A 225 1.76 15.42 -14.48
CA THR A 225 0.96 16.60 -14.11
C THR A 225 -0.46 16.52 -14.68
N GLY A 226 -1.44 17.10 -13.97
CA GLY A 226 -2.85 17.10 -14.42
C GLY A 226 -3.65 15.82 -14.17
N THR A 227 -3.07 14.77 -13.55
CA THR A 227 -3.76 13.48 -13.30
C THR A 227 -4.61 13.45 -12.02
N GLY A 228 -5.04 14.59 -11.51
CA GLY A 228 -5.93 14.64 -10.34
C GLY A 228 -5.32 14.25 -8.98
N LYS A 229 -4.01 13.93 -8.90
CA LYS A 229 -3.35 13.51 -7.63
C LYS A 229 -3.60 14.45 -6.45
N THR A 230 -3.40 15.75 -6.65
CA THR A 230 -3.62 16.76 -5.59
C THR A 230 -5.08 16.82 -5.16
N VAL A 231 -6.01 16.67 -6.10
CA VAL A 231 -7.46 16.64 -5.81
C VAL A 231 -7.80 15.42 -4.96
N VAL A 232 -7.31 14.23 -5.35
CA VAL A 232 -7.51 12.98 -4.61
C VAL A 232 -6.97 13.08 -3.18
N VAL A 233 -5.74 13.54 -3.00
CA VAL A 233 -5.12 13.70 -1.68
C VAL A 233 -5.90 14.71 -0.83
N ASN A 234 -6.25 15.87 -1.39
CA ASN A 234 -6.96 16.91 -0.66
C ASN A 234 -8.38 16.49 -0.27
N GLN A 235 -9.09 15.81 -1.16
CA GLN A 235 -10.43 15.30 -0.88
C GLN A 235 -10.38 14.21 0.20
N GLN A 236 -9.44 13.28 0.09
CA GLN A 236 -9.30 12.21 1.07
C GLN A 236 -8.92 12.74 2.45
N LEU A 237 -7.94 13.65 2.54
CA LEU A 237 -7.52 14.23 3.82
C LEU A 237 -8.54 15.21 4.41
N GLY A 238 -9.31 15.91 3.57
CA GLY A 238 -10.29 16.91 4.01
C GLY A 238 -11.68 16.35 4.34
N LYS A 239 -12.11 15.27 3.69
CA LYS A 239 -13.46 14.70 3.86
C LYS A 239 -13.47 13.20 4.19
N GLY A 240 -12.40 12.48 3.89
CA GLY A 240 -12.33 11.02 3.99
C GLY A 240 -11.60 10.49 5.23
N MET A 241 -11.03 11.36 6.06
CA MET A 241 -10.37 11.00 7.32
C MET A 241 -11.28 11.28 8.53
N PRO A 242 -11.11 10.57 9.65
CA PRO A 242 -11.81 10.87 10.90
C PRO A 242 -11.57 12.30 11.39
N ASP A 243 -12.50 12.86 12.18
CA ASP A 243 -12.42 14.24 12.72
C ASP A 243 -11.16 14.53 13.54
N ALA A 244 -10.45 13.50 13.99
CA ALA A 244 -9.16 13.61 14.66
C ALA A 244 -8.02 14.12 13.74
N PHE A 245 -8.23 14.12 12.42
CA PHE A 245 -7.23 14.54 11.44
C PHE A 245 -7.51 15.96 10.93
N GLN A 246 -6.49 16.82 10.99
CA GLN A 246 -6.55 18.16 10.43
C GLN A 246 -5.48 18.32 9.33
N PRO A 247 -5.86 18.47 8.06
CA PRO A 247 -4.89 18.67 6.99
C PRO A 247 -4.34 20.10 6.96
N LYS A 248 -3.02 20.23 6.95
CA LYS A 248 -2.30 21.49 6.63
C LYS A 248 -1.65 21.34 5.27
N GLN A 249 -2.11 22.08 4.27
CA GLN A 249 -1.59 22.00 2.91
C GLN A 249 -0.40 22.95 2.73
N MET A 250 0.66 22.46 2.10
CA MET A 250 1.84 23.23 1.75
C MET A 250 2.23 22.90 0.30
N ALA A 251 2.61 23.93 -0.46
CA ALA A 251 3.13 23.78 -1.81
C ALA A 251 4.61 24.16 -1.84
N PHE A 252 5.43 23.27 -2.41
CA PHE A 252 6.85 23.55 -2.66
C PHE A 252 7.03 24.09 -4.06
N SER A 253 7.88 25.11 -4.18
CA SER A 253 8.36 25.64 -5.46
C SER A 253 9.88 25.70 -5.45
N ALA A 254 10.48 26.07 -6.59
CA ALA A 254 11.94 26.18 -6.69
C ALA A 254 12.57 27.21 -5.73
N SER A 255 11.78 28.13 -5.17
CA SER A 255 12.24 29.13 -4.20
C SER A 255 11.94 28.77 -2.73
N THR A 256 11.28 27.64 -2.47
CA THR A 256 10.94 27.22 -1.10
C THR A 256 12.20 26.76 -0.36
N SER A 257 12.57 27.49 0.70
CA SER A 257 13.71 27.17 1.56
C SER A 257 13.31 26.34 2.79
N ALA A 258 14.30 25.74 3.45
CA ALA A 258 14.09 25.00 4.69
C ALA A 258 13.48 25.88 5.79
N ASN A 259 13.92 27.13 5.92
CA ASN A 259 13.39 28.07 6.91
C ASN A 259 11.92 28.40 6.67
N GLN A 260 11.54 28.67 5.42
CA GLN A 260 10.12 28.90 5.06
C GLN A 260 9.26 27.68 5.36
N THR A 261 9.80 26.48 5.18
CA THR A 261 9.09 25.23 5.50
C THR A 261 8.87 25.13 7.02
N GLN A 262 9.88 25.45 7.83
CA GLN A 262 9.78 25.48 9.29
C GLN A 262 8.75 26.52 9.76
N ASP A 263 8.79 27.74 9.23
CA ASP A 263 7.86 28.82 9.57
C ASP A 263 6.40 28.47 9.27
N ILE A 264 6.16 27.63 8.25
CA ILE A 264 4.81 27.14 7.93
C ILE A 264 4.42 25.97 8.84
N ILE A 265 5.36 25.19 9.39
CA ILE A 265 5.03 24.07 10.27
C ILE A 265 4.72 24.55 11.68
N ASP A 266 5.54 25.45 12.21
CA ASP A 266 5.39 26.09 13.52
C ASP A 266 4.05 26.85 13.67
#